data_AF-A0A5M4ARV8-F1
#
_entry.id   AF-A0A5M4ARV8-F1
#
_cell.length_a   1.000
_cell.length_b   1.000
_cell.length_c   1.000
_cell.angle_alpha   90.00
_cell.angle_beta   90.00
_cell.angle_gamma   90.00
#
_symmetry.space_group_name_H-M   'P 1'
#
loop_
_entity.id
_entity.type
_entity.pdbx_description
1 polymer ?
#
loop_
_entity_poly.entity_id
_entity_poly.type
_entity_poly.pdbx_seq_one_letter_code
_entity_poly.pdbx_strand_id
1 'polypeptide(L)'
;MKPDSQQPEFSHELINESSPYLVQHAHNPVNGYPWGDKALEKAKTENKLLLISIGYSACHWCHVMEHENLEDTEVATLMNQNYVRIKVDREGRPDIDKIYMTAVQLLTRQG
;
A
#
# COMPACT_ATOMS: atom_id res chain seq x y z
N MET A 1 -11.22 11.35 -33.82
CA MET A 1 -11.85 10.28 -33.03
C MET A 1 -10.79 9.23 -32.76
N LYS A 2 -10.24 9.19 -31.55
CA LYS A 2 -9.40 8.09 -31.06
C LYS A 2 -10.07 7.59 -29.78
N PRO A 3 -10.62 6.38 -29.74
CA PRO A 3 -10.96 5.75 -28.49
C PRO A 3 -9.71 5.01 -28.02
N ASP A 4 -9.06 5.51 -26.99
CA ASP A 4 -8.13 4.69 -26.20
C ASP A 4 -8.18 5.19 -24.75
N SER A 5 -9.37 5.06 -24.16
CA SER A 5 -9.48 5.01 -22.71
C SER A 5 -9.02 3.61 -22.30
N GLN A 6 -7.71 3.42 -22.16
CA GLN A 6 -7.14 2.24 -21.52
C GLN A 6 -7.78 2.14 -20.14
N GLN A 7 -8.64 1.12 -19.95
CA GLN A 7 -9.13 0.82 -18.62
C GLN A 7 -7.95 0.28 -17.80
N PRO A 8 -7.79 0.72 -16.54
CA PRO A 8 -6.69 0.24 -15.73
C PRO A 8 -6.79 -1.27 -15.56
N GLU A 9 -5.69 -1.98 -15.86
CA GLU A 9 -5.61 -3.44 -15.86
C GLU A 9 -5.88 -4.05 -14.47
N PHE A 10 -5.63 -3.27 -13.41
CA PHE A 10 -5.83 -3.65 -12.02
C PHE A 10 -6.67 -2.61 -11.29
N SER A 11 -7.56 -3.05 -10.40
CA SER A 11 -8.35 -2.17 -9.53
C SER A 11 -8.67 -2.89 -8.23
N HIS A 12 -8.36 -2.27 -7.11
CA HIS A 12 -8.47 -2.87 -5.77
C HIS A 12 -9.16 -1.93 -4.79
N GLU A 13 -9.24 -2.34 -3.53
CA GLU A 13 -9.96 -1.66 -2.45
C GLU A 13 -9.62 -0.18 -2.29
N LEU A 14 -8.39 0.23 -2.62
CA LEU A 14 -7.95 1.63 -2.54
C LEU A 14 -8.72 2.59 -3.46
N ILE A 15 -9.41 2.10 -4.50
CA ILE A 15 -10.21 2.95 -5.40
C ILE A 15 -11.40 3.61 -4.69
N ASN A 16 -11.82 3.05 -3.55
CA ASN A 16 -12.96 3.54 -2.77
C ASN A 16 -12.54 4.55 -1.69
N GLU A 17 -11.25 4.85 -1.58
CA GLU A 17 -10.74 5.78 -0.59
C GLU A 17 -10.94 7.23 -1.02
N SER A 18 -11.05 8.12 -0.03
CA SER A 18 -11.13 9.56 -0.28
C SER A 18 -9.74 10.22 -0.41
N SER A 19 -8.68 9.55 0.06
CA SER A 19 -7.31 10.04 -0.04
C SER A 19 -6.82 9.95 -1.50
N PRO A 20 -6.43 11.08 -2.13
CA PRO A 20 -5.85 11.07 -3.46
C PRO A 20 -4.58 10.22 -3.54
N TYR A 21 -3.78 10.21 -2.46
CA TYR A 21 -2.59 9.38 -2.36
C TYR A 21 -2.94 7.89 -2.45
N LEU A 22 -3.97 7.42 -1.75
CA LEU A 22 -4.38 6.01 -1.81
C LEU A 22 -4.96 5.64 -3.18
N VAL A 23 -5.83 6.49 -3.73
CA VAL A 23 -6.47 6.27 -5.03
C VAL A 23 -5.45 6.20 -6.16
N GLN A 24 -4.39 7.01 -6.11
CA GLN A 24 -3.30 6.95 -7.09
C GLN A 24 -2.66 5.55 -7.20
N HIS A 25 -2.60 4.81 -6.09
CA HIS A 25 -2.03 3.45 -6.05
C HIS A 25 -3.06 2.34 -6.28
N ALA A 26 -4.32 2.69 -6.58
CA ALA A 26 -5.40 1.73 -6.73
C ALA A 26 -5.27 0.85 -7.98
N HIS A 27 -4.39 1.21 -8.91
CA HIS A 27 -4.20 0.52 -10.19
C HIS A 27 -2.86 -0.22 -10.31
N ASN A 28 -2.08 -0.30 -9.23
CA ASN A 28 -0.81 -1.00 -9.24
C ASN A 28 -1.04 -2.52 -9.24
N PRO A 29 -0.22 -3.33 -9.93
CA PRO A 29 -0.32 -4.79 -9.92
C PRO A 29 -0.36 -5.45 -8.52
N VAL A 30 0.19 -4.78 -7.50
CA VAL A 30 0.14 -5.23 -6.10
C VAL A 30 -1.21 -4.89 -5.48
N ASN A 31 -1.95 -5.92 -5.05
CA ASN A 31 -3.25 -5.78 -4.40
C ASN A 31 -3.14 -5.00 -3.08
N GLY A 32 -3.62 -3.77 -3.08
CA GLY A 32 -3.61 -2.89 -1.92
C GLY A 32 -4.93 -2.89 -1.14
N TYR A 33 -4.83 -2.92 0.18
CA TYR A 33 -5.92 -2.61 1.10
C TYR A 33 -5.64 -1.31 1.86
N PRO A 34 -6.67 -0.50 2.16
CA PRO A 34 -6.54 0.56 3.15
C PRO A 34 -6.36 -0.05 4.55
N TRP A 35 -5.90 0.76 5.49
CA TRP A 35 -5.85 0.34 6.88
C TRP A 35 -7.26 0.08 7.43
N GLY A 36 -7.50 -1.12 7.97
CA GLY A 36 -8.75 -1.45 8.65
C GLY A 36 -8.97 -2.94 8.83
N ASP A 37 -10.10 -3.29 9.45
CA ASP A 37 -10.41 -4.67 9.85
C ASP A 37 -10.43 -5.64 8.66
N LYS A 38 -10.87 -5.18 7.48
CA LYS A 38 -10.90 -6.02 6.26
C LYS A 38 -9.53 -6.59 5.91
N ALA A 39 -8.47 -5.78 6.02
CA ALA A 39 -7.11 -6.24 5.75
C ALA A 39 -6.60 -7.19 6.84
N LEU A 40 -6.91 -6.90 8.11
CA LEU A 40 -6.52 -7.74 9.23
C LEU A 40 -7.20 -9.12 9.18
N GLU A 41 -8.49 -9.16 8.91
CA GLU A 41 -9.26 -10.40 8.80
C GLU A 41 -8.81 -11.23 7.59
N LYS A 42 -8.49 -10.59 6.45
CA LYS A 42 -7.90 -11.28 5.31
C LYS A 42 -6.56 -11.92 5.68
N ALA A 43 -5.68 -11.19 6.35
CA ALA A 43 -4.35 -11.69 6.75
C ALA A 43 -4.46 -12.88 7.71
N LYS A 44 -5.39 -12.82 8.67
CA LYS A 44 -5.68 -13.95 9.57
C LYS A 44 -6.24 -15.16 8.82
N THR A 45 -7.24 -14.93 7.97
CA THR A 45 -7.93 -16.01 7.24
C THR A 45 -6.97 -16.72 6.28
N GLU A 46 -6.11 -15.97 5.60
CA GLU A 46 -5.14 -16.52 4.65
C GLU A 46 -3.82 -16.94 5.32
N ASN A 47 -3.68 -16.73 6.63
CA ASN A 47 -2.45 -16.95 7.39
C ASN A 47 -1.22 -16.31 6.72
N LYS A 48 -1.37 -15.05 6.30
CA LYS A 48 -0.34 -14.25 5.61
C LYS A 48 0.17 -13.14 6.50
N LEU A 49 1.44 -12.77 6.31
CA LEU A 49 2.02 -11.61 6.98
C LEU A 49 1.42 -10.31 6.42
N LEU A 50 1.34 -9.31 7.30
CA LEU A 50 0.99 -7.95 6.90
C LEU A 50 2.24 -7.23 6.39
N LEU A 51 2.16 -6.68 5.18
CA LEU A 51 3.15 -5.74 4.68
C LEU A 51 2.54 -4.35 4.66
N ILE A 52 2.97 -3.49 5.59
CA ILE A 52 2.39 -2.16 5.80
C ILE A 52 3.34 -1.11 5.21
N SER A 53 2.83 -0.33 4.26
CA SER A 53 3.52 0.79 3.64
C SER A 53 2.82 2.09 4.03
N ILE A 54 3.52 2.94 4.80
CA ILE A 54 3.03 4.25 5.25
C ILE A 54 3.73 5.32 4.43
N GLY A 55 2.98 6.21 3.80
CA GLY A 55 3.55 7.26 2.96
C GLY A 55 2.62 8.44 2.80
N TYR A 56 3.04 9.40 1.99
CA TYR A 56 2.32 10.65 1.72
C TYR A 56 2.67 11.15 0.32
N SER A 57 1.84 12.03 -0.22
CA SER A 57 1.88 12.51 -1.61
C SER A 57 3.21 13.12 -2.05
N ALA A 58 3.94 13.79 -1.16
CA ALA A 58 5.23 14.43 -1.48
C ALA A 58 6.47 13.58 -1.14
N CYS A 59 6.30 12.29 -0.83
CA CYS A 59 7.43 11.43 -0.45
C CYS A 59 8.20 10.95 -1.70
N HIS A 60 9.45 11.40 -1.86
CA HIS A 60 10.30 11.00 -2.98
C HIS A 60 10.53 9.48 -3.03
N TRP A 61 10.86 8.87 -1.89
CA TRP A 61 11.16 7.43 -1.83
C TRP A 61 9.93 6.53 -1.99
N CYS A 62 8.71 7.04 -1.73
CA CYS A 62 7.50 6.29 -2.06
C CYS A 62 7.33 6.12 -3.56
N HIS A 63 7.66 7.15 -4.36
CA HIS A 63 7.59 7.08 -5.82
C HIS A 63 8.68 6.17 -6.40
N VAL A 64 9.91 6.23 -5.87
CA VAL A 64 10.98 5.33 -6.31
C VAL A 64 10.62 3.87 -6.03
N MET A 65 10.12 3.56 -4.83
CA MET A 65 9.67 2.20 -4.49
C MET A 65 8.53 1.73 -5.40
N GLU A 66 7.61 2.63 -5.74
CA GLU A 66 6.49 2.32 -6.62
C GLU A 66 6.95 1.92 -8.02
N HIS A 67 7.76 2.79 -8.65
CA HIS A 67 8.28 2.56 -9.99
C HIS A 67 9.20 1.33 -10.08
N GLU A 68 10.01 1.06 -9.05
CA GLU A 68 10.98 -0.04 -9.12
C GLU A 68 10.42 -1.41 -8.70
N ASN A 69 9.36 -1.46 -7.88
CA ASN A 69 8.89 -2.74 -7.31
C ASN A 69 7.38 -2.98 -7.42
N LEU A 70 6.56 -1.94 -7.34
CA LEU A 70 5.11 -2.12 -7.25
C LEU A 70 4.42 -2.15 -8.61
N GLU A 71 5.10 -1.69 -9.66
CA GLU A 71 4.67 -1.76 -11.07
C GLU A 71 5.19 -3.02 -11.79
N ASP A 72 6.14 -3.75 -11.19
CA ASP A 72 6.67 -5.01 -11.73
C ASP A 72 5.70 -6.16 -11.43
N THR A 73 5.24 -6.85 -12.48
CA THR A 73 4.22 -7.91 -12.38
C THR A 73 4.76 -9.21 -11.77
N GLU A 74 6.06 -9.50 -11.89
CA GLU A 74 6.71 -10.65 -11.27
C GLU A 74 6.83 -10.43 -9.76
N VAL A 75 7.30 -9.25 -9.36
CA VAL A 75 7.35 -8.83 -7.95
C VAL A 75 5.95 -8.81 -7.35
N ALA A 76 4.97 -8.26 -8.07
CA ALA A 76 3.60 -8.20 -7.60
C ALA A 76 2.98 -9.58 -7.39
N THR A 77 3.29 -10.54 -8.26
CA THR A 77 2.84 -11.93 -8.10
C THR A 77 3.37 -12.51 -6.79
N LEU A 78 4.67 -12.37 -6.52
CA LEU A 78 5.29 -12.83 -5.27
C LEU A 78 4.70 -12.10 -4.05
N MET A 79 4.50 -10.79 -4.14
CA MET A 79 3.93 -10.01 -3.04
C MET A 79 2.49 -10.44 -2.71
N ASN A 80 1.64 -10.57 -3.73
CA ASN A 80 0.23 -10.95 -3.58
C ASN A 80 0.08 -12.39 -3.04
N GLN A 81 1.00 -13.28 -3.38
CA GLN A 81 1.02 -14.65 -2.88
C GLN A 81 1.37 -14.73 -1.39
N ASN A 82 2.31 -13.91 -0.92
CA ASN A 82 2.89 -14.08 0.42
C ASN A 82 2.37 -13.09 1.47
N TYR A 83 1.84 -11.94 1.05
CA TYR A 83 1.49 -10.85 1.96
C TYR A 83 0.07 -10.33 1.73
N VAL A 84 -0.52 -9.80 2.81
CA VAL A 84 -1.62 -8.85 2.69
C VAL A 84 -1.03 -7.45 2.81
N ARG A 85 -1.03 -6.72 1.68
CA ARG A 85 -0.42 -5.41 1.59
C ARG A 85 -1.40 -4.32 2.03
N ILE A 86 -0.99 -3.53 3.01
CA ILE A 86 -1.73 -2.36 3.50
C ILE A 86 -1.01 -1.09 3.07
N LYS A 87 -1.75 -0.14 2.50
CA LYS A 87 -1.29 1.22 2.22
C LYS A 87 -1.92 2.17 3.22
N VAL A 88 -1.11 3.04 3.82
CA VAL A 88 -1.56 4.06 4.78
C VAL A 88 -1.14 5.42 4.27
N ASP A 89 -2.10 6.33 4.18
CA ASP A 89 -1.84 7.76 4.00
C ASP A 89 -1.54 8.40 5.35
N ARG A 90 -0.30 8.84 5.53
CA ARG A 90 0.19 9.50 6.74
C ARG A 90 -0.54 10.80 7.02
N GLU A 91 -0.97 11.54 5.99
CA GLU A 91 -1.66 12.83 6.17
C GLU A 91 -3.04 12.61 6.78
N GLY A 92 -3.74 11.55 6.35
CA GLY A 92 -5.02 11.14 6.93
C GLY A 92 -4.91 10.37 8.25
N ARG A 93 -3.81 9.63 8.46
CA ARG A 93 -3.59 8.75 9.63
C ARG A 93 -2.22 8.96 10.30
N PRO A 94 -1.95 10.15 10.85
CA PRO A 94 -0.70 10.43 11.57
C PRO A 94 -0.56 9.61 12.86
N ASP A 95 -1.68 9.12 13.41
CA ASP A 95 -1.74 8.23 14.56
C ASP A 95 -1.04 6.88 14.28
N ILE A 96 -1.31 6.29 13.11
CA ILE A 96 -0.70 5.02 12.69
C ILE A 96 0.79 5.21 12.44
N ASP A 97 1.16 6.25 11.70
CA ASP A 97 2.56 6.60 11.42
C ASP A 97 3.37 6.69 12.72
N LYS A 98 2.86 7.43 13.71
CA LYS A 98 3.52 7.58 15.00
C LYS A 98 3.73 6.25 15.73
N ILE A 99 2.76 5.35 15.71
CA ILE A 99 2.88 4.02 16.34
C ILE A 99 4.03 3.23 15.69
N TYR A 100 4.04 3.13 14.36
CA TYR A 100 5.07 2.37 13.65
C TYR A 100 6.45 3.01 13.75
N MET A 101 6.53 4.34 13.71
CA MET A 101 7.79 5.06 13.97
C MET A 101 8.33 4.80 15.38
N THR A 102 7.46 4.83 16.39
CA THR A 102 7.84 4.50 17.76
C THR A 102 8.36 3.06 17.85
N ALA A 103 7.68 2.11 17.20
CA ALA A 103 8.10 0.72 17.18
C ALA A 103 9.49 0.56 16.52
N VAL A 104 9.73 1.22 15.39
CA VAL A 104 11.04 1.22 14.73
C VAL A 104 12.13 1.75 15.65
N GLN A 105 11.92 2.91 16.29
CA GLN A 105 12.88 3.49 17.23
C GLN A 105 13.22 2.55 18.39
N LEU A 106 12.21 1.87 18.96
CA LEU A 106 12.40 0.90 20.04
C LEU A 106 13.18 -0.34 19.58
N LEU A 107 12.89 -0.83 18.37
CA LEU A 107 13.55 -2.02 17.81
C LEU A 107 14.99 -1.74 17.39
N THR A 108 15.27 -0.57 16.81
CA THR A 108 16.60 -0.20 16.31
C THR A 108 17.49 0.44 17.37
N ARG A 109 16.93 0.81 18.53
CA ARG A 109 17.61 1.58 19.59
C ARG A 109 18.26 2.87 19.09
N GLN A 110 17.74 3.45 18.01
CA GLN A 110 18.15 4.75 17.52
C GLN A 110 17.07 5.76 17.88
N GLY A 111 17.46 6.75 18.68
CA GLY A 111 16.69 7.96 18.97
C GLY A 111 16.92 9.01 17.90
#